data_AF-A0A929XS27-F1
#
_entry.id   AF-A0A929XS27-F1
#
_cell.length_a   1.000
_cell.length_b   1.000
_cell.length_c   1.000
_cell.angle_alpha   90.00
_cell.angle_beta   90.00
_cell.angle_gamma   90.00
#
_symmetry.space_group_name_H-M   'P 1'
#
loop_
_entity.id
_entity.type
_entity.pdbx_description
1 polymer ?
#
loop_
_entity_poly.entity_id
_entity_poly.type
_entity_poly.pdbx_seq_one_letter_code
_entity_poly.pdbx_strand_id
1 'polypeptide(L)' 'MQKTLRFAFYKTLPIMISYFFVATAFGLLMRQAGWGFSWALAMSVFLYTGALQFVLVSFLSSGAPILTVFITALFL' A
#
# COMPACT_ATOMS: atom_id res chain seq x y z
N MET A 1 -0.88 21.30 25.30
CA MET A 1 -0.39 20.53 24.12
C MET A 1 -0.39 19.02 24.34
N GLN A 2 0.22 18.48 25.42
CA GLN A 2 0.26 17.01 25.64
C GLN A 2 -1.12 16.33 25.76
N LYS A 3 -2.09 16.97 26.42
CA LYS A 3 -3.47 16.45 26.49
C LYS A 3 -4.13 16.36 25.11
N THR A 4 -3.86 17.31 24.22
CA THR A 4 -4.39 17.36 22.84
C THR A 4 -3.78 16.27 21.97
N LEU A 5 -2.47 16.03 22.07
CA LEU A 5 -1.79 14.96 21.34
C LEU A 5 -2.28 13.57 21.78
N ARG A 6 -2.41 13.35 23.09
CA ARG A 6 -2.99 12.09 23.62
C ARG A 6 -4.42 11.90 23.12
N PHE A 7 -5.26 12.93 23.21
CA PHE A 7 -6.65 12.86 22.73
C PHE A 7 -6.73 12.53 21.23
N ALA A 8 -5.92 13.18 20.39
CA ALA A 8 -5.85 12.91 18.97
C ALA A 8 -5.40 11.46 18.69
N PHE A 9 -4.36 10.98 19.39
CA PHE A 9 -3.85 9.63 19.23
C PHE A 9 -4.89 8.55 19.54
N TYR A 10 -5.63 8.70 20.65
CA TYR A 10 -6.72 7.76 20.99
C TYR A 10 -7.87 7.80 19.99
N LYS A 11 -8.14 8.97 19.39
CA LYS A 11 -9.18 9.11 18.35
C LYS A 11 -8.74 8.51 17.00
N THR A 12 -7.45 8.53 16.66
CA THR A 12 -6.92 7.97 15.41
C THR A 12 -6.61 6.48 15.49
N LEU A 13 -6.42 5.94 16.70
CA LEU A 13 -6.13 4.53 16.97
C LEU A 13 -7.05 3.53 16.22
N PRO A 14 -8.39 3.71 16.20
CA PRO A 14 -9.28 2.82 15.45
C PRO A 14 -9.00 2.80 13.95
N ILE A 15 -8.63 3.95 13.38
CA ILE A 15 -8.30 4.08 11.95
C ILE A 15 -6.92 3.46 11.69
N MET A 16 -5.94 3.66 12.57
CA MET A 16 -4.62 3.05 12.43
C MET A 16 -4.71 1.52 12.42
N ILE A 17 -5.58 0.94 13.25
CA ILE A 17 -5.82 -0.50 13.28
C ILE A 17 -6.34 -1.00 11.92
N SER A 18 -7.29 -0.31 11.29
CA SER A 18 -7.80 -0.73 9.98
C SER A 18 -6.71 -0.65 8.90
N TYR A 19 -5.91 0.42 8.89
CA TYR A 19 -4.79 0.58 7.95
C TYR A 19 -3.68 -0.45 8.18
N PHE A 20 -3.47 -0.90 9.42
CA PHE A 20 -2.51 -1.96 9.71
C PHE A 20 -2.88 -3.29 9.01
N PHE A 21 -4.15 -3.65 9.00
CA PHE A 21 -4.62 -4.83 8.27
C PHE A 21 -4.45 -4.67 6.76
N VAL A 22 -4.73 -3.49 6.20
CA VAL A 22 -4.52 -3.20 4.77
C VAL A 22 -3.05 -3.31 4.39
N ALA A 23 -2.14 -2.75 5.19
CA ALA A 23 -0.70 -2.85 4.98
C ALA A 23 -0.22 -4.31 5.05
N THR A 24 -0.75 -5.08 6.00
CA THR A 24 -0.42 -6.52 6.14
C THR A 24 -0.90 -7.31 4.94
N ALA A 25 -2.12 -7.05 4.45
CA ALA A 25 -2.66 -7.70 3.25
C ALA A 25 -1.80 -7.40 2.02
N PHE A 26 -1.41 -6.14 1.81
CA PHE A 26 -0.50 -5.77 0.72
C PHE A 26 0.86 -6.47 0.82
N GLY A 27 1.46 -6.48 2.02
CA GLY A 27 2.75 -7.16 2.24
C GLY A 27 2.67 -8.66 1.95
N LEU A 28 1.56 -9.31 2.32
CA LEU A 28 1.32 -10.73 2.02
C LEU A 28 1.19 -10.97 0.51
N LEU A 29 0.44 -10.13 -0.20
CA LEU A 29 0.29 -10.23 -1.65
C LEU A 29 1.63 -10.04 -2.38
N MET A 30 2.44 -9.07 -1.96
CA MET A 30 3.80 -8.88 -2.50
C MET A 30 4.69 -10.10 -2.24
N ARG A 31 4.58 -10.72 -1.05
CA ARG A 31 5.32 -11.94 -0.73
C ARG A 31 4.88 -13.12 -1.58
N GLN A 32 3.58 -13.26 -1.85
CA GLN A 32 3.02 -14.28 -2.75
C GLN A 32 3.49 -14.08 -4.20
N ALA A 33 3.61 -12.82 -4.63
CA ALA A 33 4.19 -12.45 -5.92
C ALA A 33 5.71 -12.69 -6.02
N GLY A 34 6.35 -13.20 -4.96
CA GLY A 34 7.80 -13.48 -4.93
C GLY A 34 8.68 -12.29 -4.52
N TRP A 35 8.09 -11.15 -4.14
CA TRP A 35 8.82 -9.94 -3.78
C TRP A 35 9.12 -9.87 -2.26
N GLY A 36 10.23 -9.21 -1.93
CA GLY A 36 10.66 -9.03 -0.54
C GLY A 36 9.91 -7.89 0.18
N PHE A 37 9.96 -7.89 1.52
CA PHE A 37 9.34 -6.85 2.36
C PHE A 37 9.88 -5.44 2.04
N SER A 38 11.18 -5.31 1.71
CA SER A 38 11.78 -4.03 1.33
C SER A 38 11.13 -3.43 0.07
N TRP A 39 10.74 -4.27 -0.90
CA TRP A 39 10.04 -3.83 -2.11
C TRP A 39 8.61 -3.39 -1.81
N ALA A 40 7.92 -4.09 -0.90
CA ALA A 40 6.61 -3.67 -0.42
C ALA A 40 6.69 -2.29 0.26
N LEU A 41 7.68 -2.05 1.12
CA LEU A 41 7.87 -0.73 1.75
C LEU A 41 8.19 0.36 0.73
N ALA A 42 9.07 0.09 -0.25
CA ALA A 42 9.38 1.05 -1.30
C ALA A 42 8.11 1.45 -2.08
N MET A 43 7.29 0.47 -2.48
CA MET A 43 6.02 0.73 -3.16
C MET A 43 5.06 1.57 -2.33
N SER A 44 4.95 1.33 -1.02
CA SER A 44 4.12 2.14 -0.11
C SER A 44 4.61 3.59 0.05
N VAL A 45 5.90 3.87 -0.20
CA VAL A 45 6.46 5.24 -0.11
C VAL A 45 6.31 5.98 -1.43
N PHE A 46 6.51 5.31 -2.55
CA PHE A 46 6.48 5.95 -3.88
C PHE A 46 5.08 6.02 -4.48
N LEU A 47 4.17 5.12 -4.11
CA LEU A 47 2.81 5.09 -4.64
C LEU A 47 1.85 5.77 -3.66
N TYR A 48 1.30 6.90 -4.08
CA TYR A 48 0.32 7.64 -3.27
C TYR A 48 -1.05 6.93 -3.25
N THR A 49 -1.48 6.38 -4.38
CA THR A 49 -2.82 5.79 -4.52
C THR A 49 -2.82 4.32 -4.07
N GLY A 50 -3.56 4.01 -3.00
CA GLY A 50 -3.66 2.65 -2.47
C GLY A 50 -4.24 1.63 -3.47
N ALA A 51 -5.18 2.02 -4.32
CA ALA A 51 -5.74 1.14 -5.34
C ALA A 51 -4.69 0.70 -6.38
N LEU A 52 -3.87 1.64 -6.86
CA LEU A 52 -2.79 1.34 -7.80
C LEU A 52 -1.75 0.40 -7.19
N GLN A 53 -1.47 0.56 -5.88
CA GLN A 53 -0.55 -0.29 -5.15
C GLN A 53 -0.97 -1.77 -5.14
N PHE A 54 -2.27 -2.07 -4.99
CA PHE A 54 -2.77 -3.45 -5.08
C PHE A 54 -2.77 -4.00 -6.52
N VAL A 55 -3.18 -3.18 -7.51
CA VAL A 55 -3.17 -3.57 -8.92
C VAL A 55 -1.74 -3.86 -9.41
N LEU A 56 -0.77 -3.09 -8.94
CA LEU A 56 0.64 -3.29 -9.26
C LEU A 56 1.14 -4.68 -8.86
N VAL A 57 0.66 -5.26 -7.75
CA VAL A 57 1.04 -6.63 -7.37
C VAL A 57 0.63 -7.64 -8.43
N SER A 58 -0.57 -7.48 -8.99
CA SER A 58 -1.06 -8.33 -10.08
C SER A 58 -0.23 -8.13 -11.36
N PHE A 59 0.15 -6.89 -11.68
CA PHE A 59 1.01 -6.59 -12.84
C PHE A 59 2.42 -7.16 -12.70
N LEU A 60 3.01 -7.06 -11.51
CA LEU A 60 4.31 -7.65 -11.20
C LEU A 60 4.27 -9.17 -11.28
N SER A 61 3.15 -9.79 -10.87
CA SER A 61 2.97 -11.24 -10.92
C SER A 61 2.72 -11.76 -12.34
N SER A 62 2.03 -11.00 -13.18
CA SER A 62 1.68 -11.38 -14.56
C SER A 62 2.71 -10.97 -15.61
N GLY A 63 3.71 -10.16 -15.25
CA GLY A 63 4.67 -9.61 -16.20
C GLY A 63 4.03 -8.62 -17.18
N ALA A 64 3.08 -7.81 -16.71
CA ALA A 64 2.32 -6.90 -17.56
C ALA A 64 3.23 -5.90 -18.30
N PRO A 65 2.90 -5.53 -19.56
CA PRO A 65 3.67 -4.53 -20.31
C PRO A 65 3.69 -3.18 -19.59
N ILE A 66 4.83 -2.48 -19.66
CA ILE A 66 4.99 -1.17 -19.02
C ILE A 66 3.96 -0.14 -19.50
N LEU A 67 3.54 -0.23 -20.77
CA LEU A 67 2.51 0.63 -21.34
C LEU A 67 1.16 0.44 -20.65
N THR A 68 0.78 -0.80 -20.32
CA THR A 68 -0.45 -1.10 -19.60
C THR A 68 -0.39 -0.51 -18.19
N VAL A 69 0.73 -0.70 -17.50
CA VAL A 69 0.94 -0.12 -16.16
C VAL A 69 0.81 1.40 -16.18
N PHE A 70 1.42 2.06 -17.17
CA PHE A 70 1.35 3.50 -17.34
C PHE A 70 -0.07 3.99 -17.60
N ILE A 71 -0.78 3.36 -18.53
CA ILE A 71 -2.17 3.70 -18.84
C ILE A 71 -3.05 3.52 -17.60
N THR A 72 -2.93 2.41 -16.89
CA THR A 72 -3.68 2.18 -15.66
C THR A 72 -3.37 3.24 -14.59
N ALA A 73 -2.10 3.61 -14.42
CA ALA A 73 -1.70 4.64 -13.47
C ALA A 73 -2.18 6.05 -13.85
N LEU A 74 -2.41 6.32 -15.15
CA LEU A 74 -2.93 7.62 -15.62
C LEU A 74 -4.45 7.75 -15.37
N PHE A 75 -5.18 6.64 -15.45
CA PHE A 75 -6.64 6.63 -15.31
C PHE A 75 -7.14 6.43 -13.86
N LEU A 76 -6.28 5.94 -12.97
CA LEU A 76 -6.55 5.78 -11.54
C LEU A 76 -6.15 7.00 -10.72
#